data_AF-A0A8S3FUG4-F1
#
_entry.id   AF-A0A8S3FUG4-F1
#
_cell.length_a   1.000
_cell.length_b   1.000
_cell.length_c   1.000
_cell.angle_alpha   90.00
_cell.angle_beta   90.00
_cell.angle_gamma   90.00
#
_symmetry.space_group_name_H-M   'P 1'
#
loop_
_entity.id
_entity.type
_entity.pdbx_description
1 polymer ?
#
loop_
_entity_poly.entity_id
_entity_poly.type
_entity_poly.pdbx_seq_one_letter_code
_entity_poly.pdbx_strand_id
1 'polypeptide(L)'
;SAKDNNERHTPRRLLEHRTCYVCKLRYRTLHFFYDSLCPACAEFNYEKRLQTTDLTNRVALVTGGRVKIGYRIVLKLLRSNCFVITTSRFPVDFLTRLTKEQDFEQWKNRVHIYGVDFRYSQLLEWFTQMLIEKYDRLDFLINNACQTIQRSNEYYQHLIAHERLTNYSLLSTDQQKILAGNRLFYERLVPFFNCIQDRSLLSLISTNESKDISEPTSSLICKTLFDVNQQPIDYHATNSWLSRLKD
;
A
#
# COMPACT_ATOMS: atom_id res chain seq x y z
N SER A 1 12.11 -16.19 1.75
CA SER A 1 13.34 -16.58 2.48
C SER A 1 13.10 -16.62 3.98
N ALA A 2 12.83 -17.81 4.51
CA ALA A 2 12.70 -18.09 5.94
C ALA A 2 13.91 -18.93 6.42
N LYS A 3 15.12 -18.40 6.25
CA LYS A 3 16.38 -19.13 6.51
C LYS A 3 17.41 -18.32 7.30
N ASP A 4 17.00 -17.54 8.30
CA ASP A 4 17.97 -16.76 9.10
C ASP A 4 17.70 -16.67 10.62
N ASN A 5 16.78 -17.49 11.17
CA ASN A 5 16.30 -17.29 12.55
C ASN A 5 16.90 -18.22 13.61
N ASN A 6 18.17 -18.64 13.50
CA ASN A 6 18.77 -19.42 14.59
C ASN A 6 20.24 -19.10 14.91
N GLU A 7 20.66 -17.85 14.69
CA GLU A 7 21.81 -17.35 15.43
C GLU A 7 21.33 -16.97 16.85
N ARG A 8 21.85 -17.68 17.86
CA ARG A 8 21.65 -17.35 19.28
C ARG A 8 22.30 -16.00 19.57
N HIS A 9 21.62 -14.91 19.23
CA HIS A 9 22.03 -13.57 19.62
C HIS A 9 21.96 -13.47 21.14
N THR A 10 23.11 -13.21 21.77
CA THR A 10 23.17 -12.87 23.19
C THR A 10 22.24 -11.68 23.44
N PRO A 11 21.30 -11.79 24.40
CA PRO A 11 20.30 -10.75 24.61
C PRO A 11 20.99 -9.43 24.97
N ARG A 12 20.80 -8.42 24.11
CA ARG A 12 21.37 -7.08 24.34
C ARG A 12 20.70 -6.45 25.55
N ARG A 13 21.48 -5.86 26.45
CA ARG A 13 20.98 -5.20 27.66
C ARG A 13 21.21 -3.70 27.60
N LEU A 14 20.17 -2.93 27.88
CA LEU A 14 20.23 -1.48 28.03
C LEU A 14 20.89 -1.08 29.36
N LEU A 15 21.61 0.04 29.35
CA LEU A 15 22.15 0.67 30.57
C LEU A 15 21.02 1.18 31.47
N GLU A 16 20.04 1.85 30.86
CA GLU A 16 18.86 2.38 31.53
C GLU A 16 17.62 1.50 31.31
N HIS A 17 16.66 1.58 32.22
CA HIS A 17 15.37 0.90 32.03
C HIS A 17 14.54 1.63 30.99
N ARG A 18 13.97 0.88 30.04
CA ARG A 18 12.93 1.36 29.14
C ARG A 18 11.56 0.89 29.62
N THR A 19 10.51 1.64 29.32
CA THR A 19 9.11 1.28 29.61
C THR A 19 8.52 0.52 28.43
N CYS A 20 7.96 -0.67 28.69
CA CYS A 20 7.32 -1.48 27.65
C CYS A 20 6.14 -0.73 27.03
N TYR A 21 6.04 -0.70 25.70
CA TYR A 21 4.96 -0.01 25.00
C TYR A 21 3.57 -0.58 25.35
N VAL A 22 3.46 -1.89 25.59
CA VAL A 22 2.20 -2.59 25.87
C VAL A 22 1.85 -2.57 27.35
N CYS A 23 2.59 -3.32 28.19
CA CYS A 23 2.24 -3.52 29.60
C CYS A 23 2.81 -2.46 30.55
N LYS A 24 3.61 -1.51 30.05
CA LYS A 24 4.26 -0.44 30.83
C LYS A 24 5.26 -0.91 31.90
N LEU A 25 5.60 -2.20 31.97
CA LEU A 25 6.68 -2.68 32.85
C LEU A 25 8.05 -2.17 32.38
N ARG A 26 8.92 -1.88 33.34
CA ARG A 26 10.31 -1.51 33.09
C ARG A 26 11.14 -2.74 32.74
N TYR A 27 11.98 -2.63 31.72
CA TYR A 27 12.85 -3.72 31.27
C TYR A 27 14.21 -3.18 30.80
N ARG A 28 15.21 -4.06 30.79
CA ARG A 28 16.56 -3.78 30.26
C ARG A 28 16.98 -4.73 29.16
N THR A 29 16.41 -5.93 29.14
CA THR A 29 16.75 -6.95 28.13
C THR A 29 15.95 -6.72 26.86
N LEU A 30 16.65 -6.52 25.75
CA LEU A 30 16.04 -6.35 24.44
C LEU A 30 15.74 -7.70 23.80
N HIS A 31 14.56 -7.82 23.20
CA HIS A 31 14.27 -8.89 22.27
C HIS A 31 14.93 -8.59 20.92
N PHE A 32 15.41 -9.61 20.20
CA PHE A 32 16.16 -9.42 18.96
C PHE A 32 15.38 -8.66 17.87
N PHE A 33 14.04 -8.76 17.89
CA PHE A 33 13.16 -8.09 16.94
C PHE A 33 12.45 -6.85 17.50
N TYR A 34 12.15 -6.81 18.80
CA TYR A 34 11.32 -5.77 19.41
C TYR A 34 12.10 -5.03 20.49
N ASP A 35 12.50 -3.79 20.18
CA ASP A 35 13.29 -2.95 21.08
C ASP A 35 12.43 -2.14 22.07
N SER A 36 11.12 -2.05 21.81
CA SER A 36 10.14 -1.22 22.52
C SER A 36 9.17 -2.05 23.37
N LEU A 37 9.41 -3.36 23.49
CA LEU A 37 8.63 -4.29 24.29
C LEU A 37 9.53 -5.00 25.30
N CYS A 38 9.01 -5.27 26.51
CA CYS A 38 9.68 -6.17 27.44
C CYS A 38 9.72 -7.59 26.86
N PRO A 39 10.64 -8.47 27.33
CA PRO A 39 10.81 -9.81 26.76
C PRO A 39 9.52 -10.63 26.65
N ALA A 40 8.67 -10.62 27.68
CA ALA A 40 7.41 -11.37 27.68
C ALA A 40 6.42 -10.86 26.61
N CYS A 41 6.23 -9.54 26.51
CA CYS A 41 5.37 -8.96 25.47
C CYS A 41 5.98 -9.15 24.07
N ALA A 42 7.30 -9.06 23.95
CA ALA A 42 8.00 -9.23 22.70
C ALA A 42 7.85 -10.65 22.15
N GLU A 43 8.10 -11.67 22.98
CA GLU A 43 7.97 -13.08 22.61
C GLU A 43 6.53 -13.39 22.16
N PHE A 44 5.55 -13.03 22.99
CA PHE A 44 4.14 -13.21 22.67
C PHE A 44 3.77 -12.57 21.32
N ASN A 45 4.15 -11.30 21.09
CA ASN A 45 3.84 -10.63 19.83
C ASN A 45 4.62 -11.24 18.65
N TYR A 46 5.83 -11.74 18.88
CA TYR A 46 6.64 -12.36 17.83
C TYR A 46 6.00 -13.67 17.35
N GLU A 47 5.56 -14.52 18.27
CA GLU A 47 4.80 -15.75 17.96
C GLU A 47 3.53 -15.43 17.15
N LYS A 48 2.79 -14.38 17.53
CA LYS A 48 1.57 -13.96 16.81
C LYS A 48 1.81 -13.57 15.35
N ARG A 49 3.04 -13.18 14.97
CA ARG A 49 3.37 -12.88 13.57
C ARG A 49 3.24 -14.12 12.69
N LEU A 50 3.65 -15.28 13.22
CA LEU A 50 3.67 -16.56 12.54
C LEU A 50 2.31 -17.27 12.58
N GLN A 51 1.43 -16.90 13.50
CA GLN A 51 0.09 -17.48 13.60
C GLN A 51 -0.68 -17.29 12.28
N THR A 52 -1.24 -18.38 11.75
CA THR A 52 -2.03 -18.40 10.52
C THR A 52 -3.34 -19.15 10.74
N THR A 53 -4.27 -19.02 9.81
CA THR A 53 -5.53 -19.78 9.77
C THR A 53 -5.94 -19.97 8.32
N ASP A 54 -6.68 -21.02 8.00
CA ASP A 54 -7.28 -21.16 6.67
C ASP A 54 -8.53 -20.28 6.56
N LEU A 55 -8.57 -19.43 5.54
CA LEU A 55 -9.65 -18.50 5.20
C LEU A 55 -10.20 -18.80 3.80
N THR A 56 -10.07 -20.05 3.34
CA THR A 56 -10.73 -20.51 2.11
C THR A 56 -12.22 -20.12 2.10
N ASN A 57 -12.71 -19.66 0.95
CA ASN A 57 -14.08 -19.15 0.75
C ASN A 57 -14.44 -17.90 1.56
N ARG A 58 -13.46 -17.16 2.09
CA ARG A 58 -13.66 -15.83 2.67
C ARG A 58 -13.24 -14.72 1.71
N VAL A 59 -13.96 -13.61 1.77
CA VAL A 59 -13.69 -12.40 0.99
C VAL A 59 -13.37 -11.25 1.93
N ALA A 60 -12.20 -10.63 1.77
CA ALA A 60 -11.77 -9.47 2.54
C ALA A 60 -11.62 -8.23 1.66
N LEU A 61 -12.06 -7.08 2.16
CA LEU A 61 -11.70 -5.76 1.64
C LEU A 61 -10.62 -5.14 2.53
N VAL A 62 -9.46 -4.85 1.95
CA VAL A 62 -8.37 -4.15 2.63
C VAL A 62 -8.16 -2.79 1.98
N THR A 63 -8.38 -1.72 2.75
CA THR A 63 -8.12 -0.38 2.25
C THR A 63 -6.65 0.00 2.41
N GLY A 64 -6.02 0.57 1.37
CA GLY A 64 -4.64 1.05 1.43
C GLY A 64 -3.57 -0.05 1.49
N GLY A 65 -3.64 -1.04 0.60
CA GLY A 65 -2.77 -2.23 0.61
C GLY A 65 -1.33 -2.05 0.09
N ARG A 66 -0.99 -0.91 -0.54
CA ARG A 66 0.26 -0.79 -1.31
C ARG A 66 1.56 -0.93 -0.52
N VAL A 67 1.61 -0.42 0.70
CA VAL A 67 2.86 -0.28 1.47
C VAL A 67 2.63 -0.58 2.96
N LYS A 68 3.73 -0.81 3.68
CA LYS A 68 3.76 -0.95 5.15
C LYS A 68 2.74 -1.97 5.68
N ILE A 69 1.91 -1.58 6.64
CA ILE A 69 0.97 -2.46 7.35
C ILE A 69 -0.06 -3.05 6.38
N GLY A 70 -0.67 -2.22 5.51
CA GLY A 70 -1.62 -2.67 4.50
C GLY A 70 -1.06 -3.76 3.59
N TYR A 71 0.18 -3.60 3.13
CA TYR A 71 0.86 -4.59 2.30
C TYR A 71 1.00 -5.94 3.01
N ARG A 72 1.39 -5.91 4.28
CA ARG A 72 1.53 -7.14 5.08
C ARG A 72 0.19 -7.77 5.42
N ILE A 73 -0.87 -7.00 5.60
CA ILE A 73 -2.25 -7.51 5.79
C ILE A 73 -2.70 -8.26 4.53
N VAL A 74 -2.57 -7.65 3.35
CA VAL A 74 -2.94 -8.27 2.08
C VAL A 74 -2.21 -9.60 1.88
N LEU A 75 -0.88 -9.62 2.07
CA LEU A 75 -0.11 -10.86 1.96
C LEU A 75 -0.53 -11.92 2.99
N LYS A 76 -0.80 -11.52 4.24
CA LYS A 76 -1.21 -12.47 5.28
C LYS A 76 -2.54 -13.13 4.92
N LEU A 77 -3.51 -12.36 4.41
CA LEU A 77 -4.80 -12.89 3.96
C LEU A 77 -4.67 -13.79 2.73
N LEU A 78 -3.89 -13.37 1.73
CA LEU A 78 -3.65 -14.17 0.52
C LEU A 78 -2.97 -15.50 0.83
N ARG A 79 -1.96 -15.49 1.71
CA ARG A 79 -1.27 -16.69 2.23
C ARG A 79 -2.17 -17.55 3.13
N SER A 80 -3.27 -17.00 3.62
CA SER A 80 -4.31 -17.70 4.38
C SER A 80 -5.47 -18.18 3.49
N ASN A 81 -5.29 -18.27 2.17
CA ASN A 81 -6.33 -18.69 1.21
C ASN A 81 -7.55 -17.76 1.06
N CYS A 82 -7.52 -16.56 1.62
CA CYS A 82 -8.60 -15.57 1.46
C CYS A 82 -8.62 -15.01 0.03
N PHE A 83 -9.81 -14.71 -0.49
CA PHE A 83 -9.96 -13.80 -1.62
C PHE A 83 -9.86 -12.35 -1.12
N VAL A 84 -9.00 -11.53 -1.74
CA VAL A 84 -8.71 -10.19 -1.26
C VAL A 84 -9.03 -9.15 -2.32
N ILE A 85 -9.99 -8.30 -1.99
CA ILE A 85 -10.24 -7.03 -2.66
C ILE A 85 -9.38 -6.00 -1.93
N THR A 86 -8.58 -5.23 -2.64
CA THR A 86 -7.70 -4.24 -2.00
C THR A 86 -7.65 -2.94 -2.75
N THR A 87 -7.53 -1.83 -2.02
CA THR A 87 -7.41 -0.50 -2.62
C THR A 87 -6.02 0.08 -2.51
N SER A 88 -5.66 0.93 -3.47
CA SER A 88 -4.44 1.74 -3.49
C SER A 88 -4.72 2.98 -4.35
N ARG A 89 -4.01 4.08 -4.13
CA ARG A 89 -3.99 5.19 -5.12
C ARG A 89 -3.14 4.87 -6.36
N PHE A 90 -2.27 3.87 -6.23
CA PHE A 90 -1.31 3.44 -7.25
C PHE A 90 -1.45 1.91 -7.42
N PRO A 91 -2.50 1.43 -8.13
CA PRO A 91 -2.77 0.01 -8.31
C PRO A 91 -1.71 -0.75 -9.13
N VAL A 92 -1.10 -0.13 -10.14
CA VAL A 92 -0.06 -0.74 -10.98
C VAL A 92 1.25 -0.92 -10.21
N ASP A 93 1.71 0.10 -9.48
CA ASP A 93 2.85 -0.01 -8.57
C ASP A 93 2.61 -1.10 -7.51
N PHE A 94 1.39 -1.14 -6.96
CA PHE A 94 1.05 -2.18 -5.99
C PHE A 94 1.14 -3.58 -6.59
N LEU A 95 0.55 -3.80 -7.76
CA LEU A 95 0.64 -5.08 -8.46
C LEU A 95 2.09 -5.47 -8.74
N THR A 96 2.91 -4.51 -9.18
CA THR A 96 4.34 -4.72 -9.45
C THR A 96 5.13 -5.15 -8.20
N ARG A 97 4.68 -4.77 -7.00
CA ARG A 97 5.26 -5.25 -5.73
C ARG A 97 4.81 -6.67 -5.43
N LEU A 98 3.52 -6.93 -5.57
CA LEU A 98 2.96 -8.26 -5.34
C LEU A 98 3.59 -9.32 -6.25
N THR A 99 3.86 -8.98 -7.52
CA THR A 99 4.50 -9.90 -8.47
C THR A 99 5.94 -10.26 -8.13
N LYS A 100 6.59 -9.49 -7.23
CA LYS A 100 7.95 -9.78 -6.72
C LYS A 100 7.95 -10.73 -5.52
N GLU A 101 6.79 -11.05 -4.95
CA GLU A 101 6.70 -12.04 -3.87
C GLU A 101 6.93 -13.45 -4.41
N GLN A 102 7.73 -14.24 -3.70
CA GLN A 102 8.16 -15.58 -4.13
C GLN A 102 6.99 -16.55 -4.36
N ASP A 103 5.88 -16.32 -3.68
CA ASP A 103 4.67 -17.13 -3.68
C ASP A 103 3.53 -16.51 -4.51
N PHE A 104 3.79 -15.45 -5.30
CA PHE A 104 2.79 -14.74 -6.12
C PHE A 104 1.93 -15.70 -6.96
N GLU A 105 2.57 -16.66 -7.63
CA GLU A 105 1.91 -17.64 -8.51
C GLU A 105 0.87 -18.50 -7.78
N GLN A 106 0.99 -18.67 -6.46
CA GLN A 106 0.08 -19.50 -5.65
C GLN A 106 -1.26 -18.79 -5.37
N TRP A 107 -1.29 -17.46 -5.36
CA TRP A 107 -2.46 -16.69 -4.92
C TRP A 107 -2.87 -15.56 -5.87
N LYS A 108 -2.17 -15.36 -6.99
CA LYS A 108 -2.46 -14.31 -7.98
C LYS A 108 -3.92 -14.26 -8.47
N ASN A 109 -4.61 -15.41 -8.49
CA ASN A 109 -6.01 -15.49 -8.93
C ASN A 109 -7.02 -15.08 -7.83
N ARG A 110 -6.55 -14.78 -6.61
CA ARG A 110 -7.38 -14.44 -5.44
C ARG A 110 -7.22 -12.98 -5.00
N VAL A 111 -6.70 -12.11 -5.87
CA VAL A 111 -6.54 -10.69 -5.58
C VAL A 111 -7.17 -9.83 -6.66
N HIS A 112 -7.98 -8.85 -6.25
CA HIS A 112 -8.42 -7.75 -7.10
C HIS A 112 -7.94 -6.44 -6.51
N ILE A 113 -7.33 -5.59 -7.32
CA ILE A 113 -6.75 -4.32 -6.88
C ILE A 113 -7.51 -3.18 -7.52
N TYR A 114 -7.94 -2.19 -6.74
CA TYR A 114 -8.64 -1.01 -7.20
C TYR A 114 -7.89 0.27 -6.87
N GLY A 115 -7.77 1.14 -7.87
CA GLY A 115 -7.34 2.52 -7.78
C GLY A 115 -8.41 3.33 -7.07
N VAL A 116 -8.24 3.69 -5.79
CA VAL A 116 -9.22 4.54 -5.09
C VAL A 116 -8.49 5.54 -4.22
N ASP A 117 -8.80 6.82 -4.43
CA ASP A 117 -8.37 7.92 -3.57
C ASP A 117 -9.53 8.37 -2.69
N PHE A 118 -9.51 7.96 -1.43
CA PHE A 118 -10.58 8.24 -0.47
C PHE A 118 -10.69 9.70 -0.05
N ARG A 119 -9.84 10.59 -0.56
CA ARG A 119 -10.04 12.04 -0.42
C ARG A 119 -11.23 12.54 -1.24
N TYR A 120 -11.67 11.78 -2.24
CA TYR A 120 -12.83 12.12 -3.08
C TYR A 120 -14.03 11.25 -2.68
N SER A 121 -14.99 11.83 -1.95
CA SER A 121 -16.17 11.13 -1.44
C SER A 121 -17.00 10.48 -2.56
N GLN A 122 -17.18 11.18 -3.68
CA GLN A 122 -17.94 10.65 -4.82
C GLN A 122 -17.33 9.35 -5.38
N LEU A 123 -15.99 9.28 -5.44
CA LEU A 123 -15.29 8.07 -5.89
C LEU A 123 -15.49 6.91 -4.92
N LEU A 124 -15.52 7.20 -3.61
CA LEU A 124 -15.81 6.20 -2.57
C LEU A 124 -17.25 5.67 -2.68
N GLU A 125 -18.23 6.52 -2.95
CA GLU A 125 -19.62 6.11 -3.17
C GLU A 125 -19.75 5.18 -4.38
N TRP A 126 -19.19 5.57 -5.53
CA TRP A 126 -19.19 4.74 -6.72
C TRP A 126 -18.45 3.42 -6.52
N PHE A 127 -17.32 3.46 -5.80
CA PHE A 127 -16.59 2.25 -5.46
C PHE A 127 -17.43 1.31 -4.60
N THR A 128 -18.13 1.84 -3.60
CA THR A 128 -19.01 1.07 -2.71
C THR A 128 -20.17 0.45 -3.49
N GLN A 129 -20.79 1.21 -4.40
CA GLN A 129 -21.83 0.69 -5.28
C GLN A 129 -21.31 -0.45 -6.18
N MET A 130 -20.14 -0.27 -6.79
CA MET A 130 -19.49 -1.31 -7.60
C MET A 130 -19.19 -2.56 -6.78
N LEU A 131 -18.76 -2.41 -5.52
CA LEU A 131 -18.52 -3.56 -4.64
C LEU A 131 -19.80 -4.38 -4.41
N ILE A 132 -20.92 -3.69 -4.13
CA ILE A 132 -22.22 -4.33 -3.90
C ILE A 132 -22.72 -5.05 -5.16
N GLU A 133 -22.54 -4.44 -6.34
CA GLU A 133 -22.96 -5.03 -7.61
C GLU A 133 -22.11 -6.22 -8.05
N LYS A 134 -20.81 -6.20 -7.75
CA LYS A 134 -19.84 -7.15 -8.30
C LYS A 134 -19.56 -8.35 -7.39
N TYR A 135 -19.63 -8.18 -6.08
CA TYR A 135 -19.24 -9.21 -5.12
C TYR A 135 -20.44 -9.63 -4.28
N ASP A 136 -20.72 -10.93 -4.28
CA ASP A 136 -21.87 -11.48 -3.56
C ASP A 136 -21.71 -11.43 -2.03
N ARG A 137 -20.48 -11.24 -1.53
CA ARG A 137 -20.16 -11.26 -0.09
C ARG A 137 -18.94 -10.43 0.26
N LEU A 138 -18.93 -9.96 1.51
CA LEU A 138 -17.77 -9.38 2.17
C LEU A 138 -17.72 -9.86 3.62
N ASP A 139 -16.76 -10.72 3.94
CA ASP A 139 -16.62 -11.30 5.29
C ASP A 139 -15.79 -10.40 6.22
N PHE A 140 -14.81 -9.69 5.66
CA PHE A 140 -13.91 -8.83 6.43
C PHE A 140 -13.79 -7.46 5.78
N LEU A 141 -13.95 -6.40 6.57
CA LEU A 141 -13.63 -5.03 6.20
C LEU A 141 -12.48 -4.52 7.06
N ILE A 142 -11.33 -4.26 6.44
CA ILE A 142 -10.13 -3.79 7.13
C ILE A 142 -9.83 -2.37 6.67
N ASN A 143 -10.23 -1.41 7.51
CA ASN A 143 -10.01 0.02 7.32
C ASN A 143 -8.57 0.39 7.71
N ASN A 144 -7.62 0.13 6.81
CA ASN A 144 -6.21 0.46 7.00
C ASN A 144 -5.79 1.75 6.27
N ALA A 145 -6.49 2.16 5.22
CA ALA A 145 -6.16 3.38 4.51
C ALA A 145 -6.26 4.59 5.45
N CYS A 146 -5.13 5.24 5.68
CA CYS A 146 -5.02 6.42 6.50
C CYS A 146 -3.99 7.35 5.88
N GLN A 147 -4.28 8.65 5.87
CA GLN A 147 -3.33 9.67 5.50
C GLN A 147 -3.12 10.60 6.69
N THR A 148 -2.05 10.37 7.44
CA THR A 148 -1.65 11.26 8.54
C THR A 148 -0.86 12.47 8.06
N ILE A 149 -0.31 12.40 6.84
CA ILE A 149 0.57 13.40 6.26
C ILE A 149 0.19 13.63 4.80
N GLN A 150 0.00 14.90 4.42
CA GLN A 150 -0.14 15.28 3.02
C GLN A 150 1.23 15.46 2.37
N ARG A 151 1.47 14.70 1.30
CA ARG A 151 2.68 14.83 0.48
C ARG A 151 2.36 15.61 -0.79
N SER A 152 3.36 16.34 -1.29
CA SER A 152 3.25 17.09 -2.55
C SER A 152 3.08 16.16 -3.76
N ASN A 153 2.68 16.71 -4.91
CA ASN A 153 2.49 15.93 -6.13
C ASN A 153 3.81 15.40 -6.69
N GLU A 154 4.89 16.17 -6.54
CA GLU A 154 6.25 15.86 -6.98
C GLU A 154 6.76 14.58 -6.30
N TYR A 155 6.41 14.37 -5.02
CA TYR A 155 6.74 13.15 -4.29
C TYR A 155 6.21 11.88 -4.98
N TYR A 156 5.05 11.98 -5.64
CA TYR A 156 4.38 10.86 -6.31
C TYR A 156 4.66 10.78 -7.81
N GLN A 157 5.41 11.72 -8.38
CA GLN A 157 5.61 11.81 -9.83
C GLN A 157 6.15 10.51 -10.44
N HIS A 158 7.09 9.86 -9.75
CA HIS A 158 7.66 8.56 -10.15
C HIS A 158 6.63 7.41 -10.20
N LEU A 159 5.52 7.51 -9.46
CA LEU A 159 4.46 6.51 -9.48
C LEU A 159 3.41 6.82 -10.55
N ILE A 160 3.01 8.09 -10.65
CA ILE A 160 1.92 8.54 -11.54
C ILE A 160 2.18 8.14 -12.99
N ALA A 161 3.43 8.20 -13.46
CA ALA A 161 3.80 7.83 -14.81
C ALA A 161 3.39 6.38 -15.19
N HIS A 162 3.44 5.47 -14.22
CA HIS A 162 3.13 4.05 -14.43
C HIS A 162 1.64 3.72 -14.29
N GLU A 163 0.85 4.58 -13.63
CA GLU A 163 -0.57 4.31 -13.35
C GLU A 163 -1.53 4.62 -14.50
N ARG A 164 -1.04 5.18 -15.60
CA ARG A 164 -1.90 5.51 -16.76
C ARG A 164 -2.55 4.27 -17.34
N LEU A 165 -3.85 4.36 -17.64
CA LEU A 165 -4.62 3.28 -18.28
C LEU A 165 -4.02 2.84 -19.63
N THR A 166 -3.31 3.72 -20.34
CA THR A 166 -2.58 3.38 -21.57
C THR A 166 -1.52 2.31 -21.37
N ASN A 167 -0.95 2.22 -20.17
CA ASN A 167 0.07 1.22 -19.85
C ASN A 167 -0.54 -0.16 -19.59
N TYR A 168 -1.87 -0.26 -19.49
CA TYR A 168 -2.56 -1.51 -19.17
C TYR A 168 -2.32 -2.60 -20.21
N SER A 169 -2.25 -2.24 -21.49
CA SER A 169 -1.97 -3.17 -22.59
C SER A 169 -0.56 -3.77 -22.53
N LEU A 170 0.37 -3.12 -21.80
CA LEU A 170 1.75 -3.58 -21.61
C LEU A 170 1.86 -4.64 -20.48
N LEU A 171 0.80 -4.82 -19.69
CA LEU A 171 0.77 -5.79 -18.60
C LEU A 171 0.59 -7.22 -19.14
N SER A 172 1.10 -8.21 -18.41
CA SER A 172 0.86 -9.62 -18.75
C SER A 172 -0.63 -9.97 -18.60
N THR A 173 -1.08 -11.05 -19.24
CA THR A 173 -2.49 -11.48 -19.18
C THR A 173 -2.98 -11.68 -17.74
N ASP A 174 -2.14 -12.22 -16.84
CA ASP A 174 -2.53 -12.40 -15.44
C ASP A 174 -2.61 -11.08 -14.66
N GLN A 175 -1.70 -10.14 -14.95
CA GLN A 175 -1.76 -8.80 -14.38
C GLN A 175 -3.01 -8.05 -14.85
N GLN A 176 -3.36 -8.19 -16.13
CA GLN A 176 -4.61 -7.66 -16.68
C GLN A 176 -5.84 -8.31 -16.05
N LYS A 177 -5.82 -9.58 -15.65
CA LYS A 177 -6.95 -10.18 -14.92
C LYS A 177 -7.13 -9.55 -13.54
N ILE A 178 -6.04 -9.38 -12.79
CA ILE A 178 -6.05 -8.80 -11.44
C ILE A 178 -6.62 -7.36 -11.45
N LEU A 179 -6.31 -6.59 -12.49
CA LEU A 179 -6.76 -5.20 -12.64
C LEU A 179 -8.02 -5.03 -13.51
N ALA A 180 -8.62 -6.11 -14.02
CA ALA A 180 -9.78 -6.01 -14.92
C ALA A 180 -10.95 -5.28 -14.26
N GLY A 181 -11.19 -5.56 -12.98
CA GLY A 181 -12.19 -4.84 -12.19
C GLY A 181 -11.91 -3.34 -12.08
N ASN A 182 -10.64 -2.97 -11.89
CA ASN A 182 -10.23 -1.56 -11.82
C ASN A 182 -10.42 -0.85 -13.16
N ARG A 183 -10.00 -1.48 -14.26
CA ARG A 183 -10.16 -0.92 -15.60
C ARG A 183 -11.64 -0.64 -15.90
N LEU A 184 -12.50 -1.63 -15.71
CA LEU A 184 -13.95 -1.49 -15.93
C LEU A 184 -14.57 -0.43 -15.02
N PHE A 185 -14.12 -0.35 -13.76
CA PHE A 185 -14.56 0.68 -12.82
C PHE A 185 -14.28 2.07 -13.37
N TYR A 186 -13.05 2.34 -13.81
CA TYR A 186 -12.70 3.65 -14.37
C TYR A 186 -13.31 3.94 -15.73
N GLU A 187 -13.45 2.93 -16.62
CA GLU A 187 -14.13 3.09 -17.92
C GLU A 187 -15.59 3.56 -17.73
N ARG A 188 -16.30 3.06 -16.71
CA ARG A 188 -17.66 3.52 -16.36
C ARG A 188 -17.69 4.96 -15.85
N LEU A 189 -16.59 5.47 -15.29
CA LEU A 189 -16.51 6.81 -14.74
C LEU A 189 -16.08 7.88 -15.75
N VAL A 190 -15.48 7.48 -16.88
CA VAL A 190 -15.02 8.42 -17.94
C VAL A 190 -16.10 9.44 -18.35
N PRO A 191 -17.37 9.06 -18.62
CA PRO A 191 -18.39 10.02 -18.99
C PRO A 191 -18.66 11.08 -17.93
N PHE A 192 -18.61 10.70 -16.64
CA PHE A 192 -18.83 11.60 -15.51
C PHE A 192 -17.66 12.57 -15.32
N PHE A 193 -16.43 12.10 -15.49
CA PHE A 193 -15.23 12.97 -15.42
C PHE A 193 -15.11 13.94 -16.59
N ASN A 194 -15.65 13.61 -17.76
CA ASN A 194 -15.68 14.58 -18.87
C ASN A 194 -16.71 15.70 -18.63
N CYS A 195 -17.71 15.47 -17.79
CA CYS A 195 -18.72 16.46 -17.41
C CYS A 195 -18.23 17.36 -16.27
N ILE A 196 -17.50 16.79 -15.31
CA ILE A 196 -16.94 17.50 -14.16
C ILE A 196 -15.52 17.94 -14.57
N GLN A 197 -15.28 19.24 -14.83
CA GLN A 197 -13.95 19.80 -15.18
C GLN A 197 -12.86 19.64 -14.08
N ASP A 198 -12.99 18.67 -13.18
CA ASP A 198 -12.06 18.39 -12.10
C ASP A 198 -10.88 17.53 -12.59
N ARG A 199 -9.78 18.23 -12.91
CA ARG A 199 -8.53 17.66 -13.42
C ARG A 199 -7.79 16.75 -12.43
N SER A 200 -8.18 16.74 -11.15
CA SER A 200 -7.42 16.02 -10.10
C SER A 200 -7.51 14.49 -10.25
N LEU A 201 -8.69 13.98 -10.63
CA LEU A 201 -8.95 12.56 -10.90
C LEU A 201 -8.57 12.14 -12.33
N LEU A 202 -8.53 13.10 -13.26
CA LEU A 202 -8.03 12.90 -14.61
C LEU A 202 -6.55 12.47 -14.66
N SER A 203 -5.74 12.74 -13.63
CA SER A 203 -4.34 12.27 -13.61
C SER A 203 -4.20 10.72 -13.62
N LEU A 204 -5.21 10.01 -13.11
CA LEU A 204 -5.29 8.53 -13.13
C LEU A 204 -5.94 7.98 -14.41
N ILE A 205 -6.65 8.84 -15.16
CA ILE A 205 -7.52 8.44 -16.29
C ILE A 205 -6.99 8.97 -17.63
N SER A 206 -6.23 10.06 -17.64
CA SER A 206 -5.86 10.79 -18.85
C SER A 206 -4.98 9.94 -19.76
N THR A 207 -5.58 9.54 -20.87
CA THR A 207 -4.93 8.98 -22.06
C THR A 207 -4.24 10.04 -22.91
N ASN A 208 -4.43 11.33 -22.60
CA ASN A 208 -3.85 12.41 -23.38
C ASN A 208 -2.54 12.86 -22.76
N GLU A 209 -1.50 12.87 -23.60
CA GLU A 209 -0.28 13.64 -23.42
C GLU A 209 -0.65 15.10 -23.14
N SER A 210 -0.77 15.46 -21.86
CA SER A 210 -0.72 16.86 -21.48
C SER A 210 0.71 17.33 -21.69
N LYS A 211 0.95 17.86 -22.89
CA LYS A 211 1.90 18.95 -23.14
C LYS A 211 1.60 20.04 -22.12
N ASP A 212 2.37 20.02 -21.04
CA ASP A 212 2.68 21.12 -20.12
C ASP A 212 3.41 20.51 -18.91
N ILE A 213 4.53 19.86 -19.21
CA ILE A 213 5.61 19.74 -18.24
C ILE A 213 6.54 20.88 -18.64
N SER A 214 6.38 22.04 -17.99
CA SER A 214 7.46 23.02 -17.97
C SER A 214 8.72 22.28 -17.56
N GLU A 215 9.75 22.30 -18.42
CA GLU A 215 11.05 21.71 -18.11
C GLU A 215 11.49 22.14 -16.71
N PRO A 216 11.99 21.22 -15.86
CA PRO A 216 12.49 21.60 -14.57
C PRO A 216 13.69 22.53 -14.78
N THR A 217 13.47 23.81 -14.51
CA THR A 217 14.52 24.81 -14.49
C THR A 217 15.50 24.48 -13.36
N SER A 218 16.77 24.40 -13.76
CA SER A 218 17.97 24.42 -12.92
C SER A 218 18.39 23.09 -12.24
N SER A 219 19.40 22.49 -12.86
CA SER A 219 20.67 22.08 -12.22
C SER A 219 20.58 21.57 -10.78
N LEU A 220 20.25 20.30 -10.62
CA LEU A 220 20.80 19.33 -9.66
C LEU A 220 19.88 18.11 -9.72
N ILE A 221 20.13 17.19 -10.66
CA ILE A 221 19.54 15.84 -10.59
C ILE A 221 20.21 15.14 -9.41
N CYS A 222 19.78 15.47 -8.19
CA CYS A 222 20.11 14.69 -7.02
C CYS A 222 19.50 13.32 -7.26
N LYS A 223 20.31 12.25 -7.24
CA LYS A 223 19.81 10.88 -7.36
C LYS A 223 18.75 10.67 -6.27
N THR A 224 17.48 10.62 -6.64
CA THR A 224 16.41 10.29 -5.71
C THR A 224 16.64 8.86 -5.22
N LEU A 225 17.06 8.74 -3.97
CA LEU A 225 17.17 7.44 -3.30
C LEU A 225 15.81 7.05 -2.74
N PHE A 226 15.56 5.75 -2.66
CA PHE A 226 14.30 5.19 -2.21
C PHE A 226 14.49 4.27 -1.01
N ASP A 227 13.56 4.29 -0.07
CA ASP A 227 13.56 3.40 1.09
C ASP A 227 13.14 1.95 0.71
N VAL A 228 13.08 1.06 1.70
CA VAL A 228 12.62 -0.34 1.52
C VAL A 228 11.19 -0.47 1.00
N ASN A 229 10.38 0.58 1.14
CA ASN A 229 9.02 0.67 0.61
C ASN A 229 8.98 1.42 -0.73
N GLN A 230 10.13 1.67 -1.36
CA GLN A 230 10.29 2.48 -2.56
C GLN A 230 9.64 3.86 -2.43
N GLN A 231 9.84 4.52 -1.30
CA GLN A 231 9.45 5.90 -1.03
C GLN A 231 10.67 6.82 -1.15
N PRO A 232 10.58 7.99 -1.82
CA PRO A 232 11.67 8.94 -1.90
C PRO A 232 12.20 9.30 -0.51
N ILE A 233 13.52 9.17 -0.32
CA ILE A 233 14.20 9.58 0.90
C ILE A 233 14.49 11.07 0.81
N ASP A 234 14.13 11.80 1.86
CA ASP A 234 14.46 13.21 2.01
C ASP A 234 15.71 13.36 2.90
N TYR A 235 16.77 13.93 2.34
CA TYR A 235 18.00 14.24 3.06
C TYR A 235 18.09 15.72 3.46
N HIS A 236 17.09 16.54 3.13
CA HIS A 236 17.06 17.94 3.54
C HIS A 236 16.76 18.06 5.05
N ALA A 237 17.29 19.13 5.67
CA ALA A 237 17.08 19.42 7.08
C ALA A 237 15.60 19.71 7.41
N THR A 238 14.84 20.18 6.42
CA THR A 238 13.39 20.36 6.49
C THR A 238 12.73 19.44 5.46
N ASN A 239 11.65 18.76 5.86
CA ASN A 239 10.96 17.81 5.00
C ASN A 239 10.27 18.54 3.85
N SER A 240 10.90 18.47 2.67
CA SER A 240 10.54 19.11 1.41
C SER A 240 9.25 18.57 0.81
N TRP A 241 8.81 17.39 1.24
CA TRP A 241 7.65 16.72 0.69
C TRP A 241 6.38 16.96 1.49
N LEU A 242 6.41 17.70 2.60
CA LEU A 242 5.22 18.05 3.36
C LEU A 242 4.50 19.22 2.70
N SER A 243 3.25 19.01 2.31
CA SER A 243 2.36 20.12 2.00
C SER A 243 2.06 20.85 3.32
N ARG A 244 2.37 22.14 3.41
CA ARG A 244 1.83 22.97 4.50
C ARG A 244 0.32 23.06 4.28
N LEU A 245 -0.46 22.76 5.33
CA LEU A 245 -1.86 23.15 5.35
C LEU A 245 -1.87 24.67 5.20
N LYS A 246 -2.58 25.20 4.19
CA LYS A 246 -2.90 26.62 4.16
C LYS A 246 -3.93 26.82 5.26
N ASP A 247 -3.67 27.78 6.16
CA ASP A 247 -4.63 28.20 7.19
C ASP A 247 -5.98 28.58 6.57
#